data_AF-A0A523EB26-F1
#
_entry.id   AF-A0A523EB26-F1
#
_cell.length_a   1.000
_cell.length_b   1.000
_cell.length_c   1.000
_cell.angle_alpha   90.00
_cell.angle_beta   90.00
_cell.angle_gamma   90.00
#
_symmetry.space_group_name_H-M   'P 1'
#
loop_
_entity.id
_entity.type
_entity.pdbx_description
1 polymer ?
#
loop_
_entity_poly.entity_id
_entity_poly.type
_entity_poly.pdbx_seq_one_letter_code
_entity_poly.pdbx_strand_id
1 'polypeptide(L)'
;GAYEDDDAGSRSGSSYVFERNVGGIDNWGEVAKLTASDSASRDEFGRHLAISGDTVVVGGPDHSHGESASGSTYVFERHMGGTDSWGEVAELTTSAGGFGVAVAISGDTVVAGAQGGGDAGIDSGSSYVFDRNVGGADSWGLVEHLTASDGLARDRFGISVAISGGSVVAGANGVDDAGFASGAAYAFERSCVVCGDGLGETPEECDDGAANSDLLPDACRTDCTLPTCGDLVVDTGEECDDANLTDNDGCDSNCTFTACGNGVVTAPEECDDGNAVPGDGCDVSCLLECFDNDGDGFGAPGTQCTGGVGPDCDDGDNLIWGTPGEAMNLTFTDVSSMKWDSPSDLGGTVVAYDVLHSPLVLDFRVPTALCVESNDGSDTTATDTTIPDANTVLYYLIRAENACPDTGQGSPGNDSRGRLRTRIRLCP
;
A
#
# COMPACT_ATOMS: atom_id res chain seq x y z
N GLY A 1 24.84 24.54 -17.98
CA GLY A 1 25.44 24.24 -16.67
C GLY A 1 26.78 24.92 -16.53
N ALA A 2 27.20 25.12 -15.29
CA ALA A 2 28.46 25.71 -14.85
C ALA A 2 29.01 24.84 -13.71
N TYR A 3 29.59 23.69 -14.06
CA TYR A 3 29.97 22.64 -13.10
C TYR A 3 31.14 23.02 -12.17
N GLU A 4 31.87 24.10 -12.47
CA GLU A 4 32.91 24.64 -11.58
C GLU A 4 32.42 25.83 -10.73
N ASP A 5 31.13 26.21 -10.82
CA ASP A 5 30.51 27.21 -9.93
C ASP A 5 30.70 26.78 -8.47
N ASP A 6 30.98 27.75 -7.59
CA ASP A 6 31.47 27.48 -6.23
C ASP A 6 30.59 28.06 -5.12
N ASP A 7 29.34 28.39 -5.44
CA ASP A 7 28.37 28.95 -4.49
C ASP A 7 28.14 28.08 -3.24
N ALA A 8 28.24 26.75 -3.39
CA ALA A 8 28.11 25.78 -2.31
C ALA A 8 29.41 25.01 -2.02
N GLY A 9 30.56 25.57 -2.42
CA GLY A 9 31.89 24.98 -2.23
C GLY A 9 32.61 24.77 -3.56
N SER A 10 33.92 24.52 -3.50
CA SER A 10 34.74 24.40 -4.72
C SER A 10 34.18 23.35 -5.68
N ARG A 11 33.79 23.78 -6.89
CA ARG A 11 33.18 22.93 -7.93
C ARG A 11 31.90 22.22 -7.47
N SER A 12 31.09 22.87 -6.65
CA SER A 12 29.76 22.35 -6.32
C SER A 12 28.85 22.33 -7.54
N GLY A 13 29.07 23.27 -8.46
CA GLY A 13 28.37 23.35 -9.72
C GLY A 13 27.02 24.04 -9.61
N SER A 14 26.49 24.44 -10.76
CA SER A 14 25.18 25.09 -10.90
C SER A 14 24.65 24.93 -12.32
N SER A 15 23.34 25.05 -12.49
CA SER A 15 22.72 25.17 -13.81
C SER A 15 21.88 26.43 -13.88
N TYR A 16 21.69 26.97 -15.08
CA TYR A 16 20.98 28.23 -15.28
C TYR A 16 19.96 28.02 -16.40
N VAL A 17 18.73 28.46 -16.16
CA VAL A 17 17.62 28.40 -17.12
C VAL A 17 17.47 29.77 -17.76
N PHE A 18 17.45 29.78 -19.10
CA PHE A 18 17.23 30.99 -19.89
C PHE A 18 15.95 30.84 -20.71
N GLU A 19 15.12 31.87 -20.71
CA GLU A 19 13.90 31.93 -21.51
C GLU A 19 13.96 33.07 -22.53
N ARG A 20 13.35 32.85 -23.70
CA ARG A 20 13.30 33.85 -24.76
C ARG A 20 12.26 34.93 -24.43
N ASN A 21 12.59 36.16 -24.79
CA ASN A 21 11.86 37.40 -24.52
C ASN A 21 11.91 37.89 -23.06
N VAL A 22 12.72 37.27 -22.20
CA VAL A 22 12.97 37.77 -20.84
C VAL A 22 13.98 38.92 -20.91
N GLY A 23 13.61 40.06 -20.34
CA GLY A 23 14.40 41.29 -20.42
C GLY A 23 14.26 42.08 -21.74
N GLY A 24 13.33 41.70 -22.62
CA GLY A 24 13.03 42.41 -23.87
C GLY A 24 12.73 41.47 -25.04
N ILE A 25 12.10 41.99 -26.10
CA ILE A 25 11.79 41.19 -27.31
C ILE A 25 13.08 40.63 -27.93
N ASP A 26 13.05 39.37 -28.33
CA ASP A 26 14.16 38.61 -28.91
C ASP A 26 15.42 38.48 -28.02
N ASN A 27 15.31 38.79 -26.73
CA ASN A 27 16.40 38.58 -25.77
C ASN A 27 16.32 37.20 -25.11
N TRP A 28 17.46 36.67 -24.66
CA TRP A 28 17.48 35.54 -23.74
C TRP A 28 17.82 36.06 -22.35
N GLY A 29 16.90 35.88 -21.40
CA GLY A 29 17.09 36.29 -20.02
C GLY A 29 17.15 35.08 -19.11
N GLU A 30 18.03 35.14 -18.11
CA GLU A 30 18.08 34.17 -17.02
C GLU A 30 16.79 34.26 -16.20
N VAL A 31 16.15 33.13 -15.95
CA VAL A 31 14.93 33.03 -15.13
C VAL A 31 15.14 32.22 -13.86
N ALA A 32 16.13 31.33 -13.83
CA ALA A 32 16.44 30.54 -12.66
C ALA A 32 17.92 30.12 -12.63
N LYS A 33 18.46 30.04 -11.42
CA LYS A 33 19.67 29.27 -11.08
C LYS A 33 19.22 28.02 -10.32
N LEU A 34 19.66 26.86 -10.79
CA LEU A 34 19.39 25.54 -10.22
C LEU A 34 20.64 25.04 -9.51
N THR A 35 20.46 24.53 -8.31
CA THR A 35 21.48 23.90 -7.47
C THR A 35 20.88 22.66 -6.82
N ALA A 36 21.66 21.61 -6.64
CA ALA A 36 21.24 20.44 -5.87
C ALA A 36 20.94 20.81 -4.41
N SER A 37 19.90 20.23 -3.82
CA SER A 37 19.46 20.48 -2.45
C SER A 37 20.49 20.06 -1.40
N ASP A 38 21.35 19.11 -1.74
CA ASP A 38 22.42 18.54 -0.94
C ASP A 38 23.83 18.92 -1.45
N SER A 39 23.92 19.97 -2.27
CA SER A 39 25.15 20.40 -2.95
C SER A 39 26.37 20.48 -2.02
N ALA A 40 27.46 19.86 -2.43
CA ALA A 40 28.74 19.83 -1.75
C ALA A 40 29.90 20.13 -2.71
N SER A 41 31.11 20.29 -2.17
CA SER A 41 32.30 20.54 -2.99
C SER A 41 32.63 19.33 -3.88
N ARG A 42 32.91 19.59 -5.16
CA ARG A 42 33.30 18.62 -6.20
C ARG A 42 32.19 17.71 -6.70
N ASP A 43 30.93 18.07 -6.49
CA ASP A 43 29.81 17.34 -7.08
C ASP A 43 29.72 17.52 -8.60
N GLU A 44 30.31 18.61 -9.11
CA GLU A 44 30.30 18.98 -10.53
C GLU A 44 28.87 19.05 -11.12
N PHE A 45 27.90 19.46 -10.31
CA PHE A 45 26.51 19.62 -10.73
C PHE A 45 26.40 20.54 -11.96
N GLY A 46 25.62 20.12 -12.95
CA GLY A 46 25.47 20.91 -14.20
C GLY A 46 26.51 20.59 -15.26
N ARG A 47 27.33 19.56 -15.06
CA ARG A 47 28.24 19.04 -16.09
C ARG A 47 27.51 18.34 -17.22
N HIS A 48 26.45 17.62 -16.90
CA HIS A 48 25.57 16.94 -17.85
C HIS A 48 24.13 17.42 -17.63
N LEU A 49 23.41 17.71 -18.71
CA LEU A 49 22.07 18.26 -18.64
C LEU A 49 21.22 17.83 -19.83
N ALA A 50 19.93 17.66 -19.59
CA ALA A 50 18.91 17.44 -20.59
C ALA A 50 17.61 18.14 -20.17
N ILE A 51 16.79 18.52 -21.14
CA ILE A 51 15.51 19.20 -20.91
C ILE A 51 14.45 18.65 -21.86
N SER A 52 13.25 18.40 -21.34
CA SER A 52 12.07 18.02 -22.11
C SER A 52 10.86 18.74 -21.53
N GLY A 53 10.28 19.66 -22.30
CA GLY A 53 9.18 20.49 -21.81
C GLY A 53 9.59 21.31 -20.58
N ASP A 54 8.86 21.11 -19.49
CA ASP A 54 9.03 21.80 -18.21
C ASP A 54 9.92 21.04 -17.21
N THR A 55 10.60 19.97 -17.65
CA THR A 55 11.45 19.13 -16.81
C THR A 55 12.91 19.21 -17.26
N VAL A 56 13.80 19.51 -16.32
CA VAL A 56 15.26 19.58 -16.51
C VAL A 56 15.90 18.49 -15.66
N VAL A 57 16.78 17.72 -16.28
CA VAL A 57 17.59 16.71 -15.59
C VAL A 57 19.04 17.17 -15.58
N VAL A 58 19.68 17.08 -14.41
CA VAL A 58 21.06 17.53 -14.22
C VAL A 58 21.88 16.43 -13.55
N GLY A 59 22.98 16.03 -14.18
CA GLY A 59 23.94 15.09 -13.61
C GLY A 59 25.00 15.79 -12.75
N GLY A 60 25.34 15.15 -11.62
CA GLY A 60 26.47 15.42 -10.75
C GLY A 60 27.31 14.15 -10.58
N PRO A 61 28.16 13.78 -11.57
CA PRO A 61 28.82 12.47 -11.61
C PRO A 61 29.86 12.24 -10.51
N ASP A 62 30.40 13.31 -9.93
CA ASP A 62 31.39 13.24 -8.86
C ASP A 62 30.78 13.48 -7.47
N HIS A 63 29.45 13.60 -7.39
CA HIS A 63 28.74 13.71 -6.13
C HIS A 63 28.99 12.46 -5.26
N SER A 64 29.43 12.69 -4.02
CA SER A 64 29.86 11.62 -3.12
C SER A 64 28.90 11.47 -1.96
N HIS A 65 28.16 10.36 -1.93
CA HIS A 65 27.45 9.90 -0.73
C HIS A 65 28.43 9.23 0.25
N GLY A 66 29.39 9.99 0.80
CA GLY A 66 30.42 9.46 1.71
C GLY A 66 31.76 9.16 1.05
N GLU A 67 32.34 7.97 1.25
CA GLU A 67 33.74 7.65 0.84
C GLU A 67 33.91 7.24 -0.65
N SER A 68 32.85 7.30 -1.46
CA SER A 68 32.93 6.96 -2.90
C SER A 68 32.03 7.86 -3.72
N ALA A 69 32.53 8.35 -4.86
CA ALA A 69 31.76 9.13 -5.83
C ALA A 69 30.80 8.20 -6.59
N SER A 70 29.67 7.88 -5.96
CA SER A 70 28.55 7.18 -6.59
C SER A 70 27.95 8.04 -7.71
N GLY A 71 27.96 9.37 -7.56
CA GLY A 71 27.29 10.30 -8.47
C GLY A 71 25.78 10.33 -8.25
N SER A 72 25.16 11.44 -8.61
CA SER A 72 23.71 11.67 -8.49
C SER A 72 23.16 12.31 -9.76
N THR A 73 21.86 12.14 -10.00
CA THR A 73 21.12 12.85 -11.06
C THR A 73 19.89 13.50 -10.45
N TYR A 74 19.67 14.79 -10.72
CA TYR A 74 18.60 15.57 -10.11
C TYR A 74 17.57 15.97 -11.16
N VAL A 75 16.30 15.90 -10.79
CA VAL A 75 15.16 16.29 -11.61
C VAL A 75 14.57 17.60 -11.07
N PHE A 76 14.46 18.59 -11.94
CA PHE A 76 13.84 19.87 -11.66
C PHE A 76 12.61 20.04 -12.53
N GLU A 77 11.50 20.49 -11.94
CA GLU A 77 10.28 20.81 -12.66
C GLU A 77 9.95 22.31 -12.52
N ARG A 78 9.39 22.87 -13.59
CA ARG A 78 8.82 24.22 -13.60
C ARG A 78 7.51 24.22 -12.81
N HIS A 79 7.12 25.39 -12.32
CA HIS A 79 5.95 25.63 -11.47
C HIS A 79 6.02 25.07 -10.04
N MET A 80 7.19 24.63 -9.61
CA MET A 80 7.40 24.17 -8.24
C MET A 80 7.53 25.39 -7.30
N GLY A 81 6.55 25.58 -6.41
CA GLY A 81 6.54 26.68 -5.44
C GLY A 81 5.96 28.01 -5.97
N GLY A 82 5.30 28.01 -7.12
CA GLY A 82 4.69 29.21 -7.72
C GLY A 82 4.59 29.15 -9.24
N THR A 83 4.02 30.18 -9.87
CA THR A 83 4.01 30.29 -11.33
C THR A 83 5.42 30.57 -11.86
N ASP A 84 5.89 29.79 -12.83
CA ASP A 84 7.18 29.90 -13.51
C ASP A 84 8.42 29.72 -12.61
N SER A 85 8.26 29.25 -11.37
CA SER A 85 9.38 28.92 -10.49
C SER A 85 9.92 27.51 -10.76
N TRP A 86 11.22 27.33 -10.63
CA TRP A 86 11.86 26.02 -10.78
C TRP A 86 12.19 25.44 -9.41
N GLY A 87 11.99 24.14 -9.24
CA GLY A 87 12.30 23.43 -8.00
C GLY A 87 12.73 22.00 -8.26
N GLU A 88 13.61 21.50 -7.40
CA GLU A 88 14.02 20.10 -7.37
C GLU A 88 12.84 19.23 -6.90
N VAL A 89 12.53 18.18 -7.66
CA VAL A 89 11.44 17.23 -7.35
C VAL A 89 11.94 15.84 -7.02
N ALA A 90 13.14 15.49 -7.49
CA ALA A 90 13.74 14.19 -7.22
C ALA A 90 15.26 14.25 -7.27
N GLU A 91 15.88 13.44 -6.41
CA GLU A 91 17.26 12.99 -6.55
C GLU A 91 17.23 11.50 -6.91
N LEU A 92 17.84 11.17 -8.04
CA LEU A 92 18.01 9.81 -8.53
C LEU A 92 19.41 9.33 -8.15
N THR A 93 19.49 8.16 -7.54
CA THR A 93 20.75 7.57 -7.06
C THR A 93 20.81 6.08 -7.39
N THR A 94 22.03 5.56 -7.43
CA THR A 94 22.32 4.12 -7.61
C THR A 94 23.62 3.77 -6.88
N SER A 95 23.87 2.49 -6.68
CA SER A 95 25.12 1.99 -6.10
C SER A 95 26.31 2.01 -7.08
N ALA A 96 26.06 2.26 -8.37
CA ALA A 96 27.08 2.36 -9.39
C ALA A 96 27.92 3.63 -9.21
N GLY A 97 29.23 3.52 -9.43
CA GLY A 97 30.12 4.69 -9.44
C GLY A 97 29.92 5.56 -10.68
N GLY A 98 30.05 6.88 -10.52
CA GLY A 98 29.99 7.84 -11.62
C GLY A 98 28.61 7.93 -12.30
N PHE A 99 27.53 7.69 -11.57
CA PHE A 99 26.16 7.89 -12.03
C PHE A 99 25.88 9.37 -12.33
N GLY A 100 25.16 9.65 -13.42
CA GLY A 100 24.93 11.01 -13.90
C GLY A 100 26.04 11.55 -14.82
N VAL A 101 26.98 10.68 -15.27
CA VAL A 101 28.01 11.04 -16.27
C VAL A 101 27.42 11.30 -17.66
N ALA A 102 26.18 10.89 -17.88
CA ALA A 102 25.38 11.28 -19.03
C ALA A 102 23.91 11.24 -18.61
N VAL A 103 23.12 12.20 -19.06
CA VAL A 103 21.68 12.25 -18.80
C VAL A 103 20.93 12.62 -20.07
N ALA A 104 19.78 12.01 -20.28
CA ALA A 104 18.85 12.34 -21.35
C ALA A 104 17.41 12.17 -20.84
N ILE A 105 16.47 12.96 -21.37
CA ILE A 105 15.06 12.89 -21.00
C ILE A 105 14.17 13.01 -22.25
N SER A 106 13.09 12.24 -22.28
CA SER A 106 12.03 12.35 -23.29
C SER A 106 10.68 12.20 -22.61
N GLY A 107 9.92 13.29 -22.49
CA GLY A 107 8.67 13.29 -21.71
C GLY A 107 8.94 12.91 -20.26
N ASP A 108 8.29 11.85 -19.80
CA ASP A 108 8.35 11.33 -18.43
C ASP A 108 9.40 10.22 -18.22
N THR A 109 10.31 10.04 -19.17
CA THR A 109 11.38 9.04 -19.09
C THR A 109 12.76 9.68 -19.04
N VAL A 110 13.53 9.36 -18.00
CA VAL A 110 14.93 9.77 -17.82
C VAL A 110 15.85 8.59 -18.03
N VAL A 111 16.94 8.79 -18.76
CA VAL A 111 18.05 7.85 -18.87
C VAL A 111 19.30 8.49 -18.30
N ALA A 112 19.95 7.81 -17.37
CA ALA A 112 21.18 8.26 -16.75
C ALA A 112 22.27 7.19 -16.82
N GLY A 113 23.45 7.57 -17.31
CA GLY A 113 24.61 6.70 -17.43
C GLY A 113 25.44 6.65 -16.14
N ALA A 114 26.07 5.50 -15.89
CA ALA A 114 27.09 5.32 -14.85
C ALA A 114 28.31 4.61 -15.43
N GLN A 115 29.45 5.28 -15.44
CA GLN A 115 30.68 4.72 -16.02
C GLN A 115 31.30 3.62 -15.15
N GLY A 116 31.20 3.73 -13.83
CA GLY A 116 31.82 2.81 -12.87
C GLY A 116 30.91 1.66 -12.43
N GLY A 117 29.62 1.71 -12.76
CA GLY A 117 28.69 0.59 -12.59
C GLY A 117 29.14 -0.59 -13.46
N GLY A 118 28.99 -1.82 -12.99
CA GLY A 118 29.41 -2.94 -13.80
C GLY A 118 29.06 -4.31 -13.27
N ASP A 119 28.11 -4.96 -13.94
CA ASP A 119 27.84 -6.40 -13.76
C ASP A 119 28.91 -7.26 -14.42
N ALA A 120 29.64 -6.70 -15.40
CA ALA A 120 30.67 -7.37 -16.18
C ALA A 120 32.12 -6.97 -15.79
N GLY A 121 32.29 -6.36 -14.61
CA GLY A 121 33.59 -5.98 -14.06
C GLY A 121 33.83 -4.46 -14.03
N ILE A 122 35.04 -4.08 -13.59
CA ILE A 122 35.40 -2.67 -13.35
C ILE A 122 35.21 -1.81 -14.61
N ASP A 123 34.53 -0.67 -14.46
CA ASP A 123 34.25 0.29 -15.53
C ASP A 123 33.59 -0.35 -16.77
N SER A 124 32.87 -1.47 -16.63
CA SER A 124 32.09 -2.02 -17.76
C SER A 124 30.96 -1.08 -18.17
N GLY A 125 30.44 -0.32 -17.20
CA GLY A 125 29.46 0.73 -17.40
C GLY A 125 28.02 0.22 -17.35
N SER A 126 27.08 1.13 -17.12
CA SER A 126 25.64 0.86 -17.04
C SER A 126 24.85 2.10 -17.44
N SER A 127 23.61 1.92 -17.87
CA SER A 127 22.63 3.00 -18.00
C SER A 127 21.36 2.62 -17.25
N TYR A 128 20.71 3.59 -16.64
CA TYR A 128 19.52 3.37 -15.81
C TYR A 128 18.37 4.20 -16.38
N VAL A 129 17.20 3.57 -16.47
CA VAL A 129 15.97 4.18 -16.99
C VAL A 129 15.03 4.41 -15.81
N PHE A 130 14.57 5.65 -15.66
CA PHE A 130 13.61 6.05 -14.64
C PHE A 130 12.37 6.61 -15.33
N ASP A 131 11.18 6.26 -14.82
CA ASP A 131 9.92 6.82 -15.27
C ASP A 131 9.19 7.54 -14.12
N ARG A 132 8.46 8.59 -14.48
CA ARG A 132 7.54 9.29 -13.57
C ARG A 132 6.38 8.37 -13.20
N ASN A 133 5.88 8.53 -11.98
CA ASN A 133 4.86 7.73 -11.31
C ASN A 133 5.22 6.27 -10.98
N VAL A 134 6.50 5.91 -11.08
CA VAL A 134 6.97 4.59 -10.63
C VAL A 134 7.30 4.67 -9.14
N GLY A 135 6.62 3.86 -8.32
CA GLY A 135 6.74 3.88 -6.86
C GLY A 135 5.77 4.82 -6.14
N GLY A 136 4.81 5.42 -6.83
CA GLY A 136 3.81 6.34 -6.28
C GLY A 136 3.43 7.46 -7.25
N ALA A 137 2.39 8.24 -6.94
CA ALA A 137 2.04 9.41 -7.73
C ALA A 137 3.14 10.48 -7.66
N ASP A 138 3.50 11.05 -8.81
CA ASP A 138 4.55 12.06 -8.99
C ASP A 138 5.97 11.65 -8.55
N SER A 139 6.21 10.36 -8.25
CA SER A 139 7.55 9.87 -7.92
C SER A 139 8.34 9.47 -9.16
N TRP A 140 9.67 9.60 -9.12
CA TRP A 140 10.55 9.10 -10.17
C TRP A 140 11.19 7.79 -9.71
N GLY A 141 10.79 6.68 -10.33
CA GLY A 141 11.23 5.34 -9.94
C GLY A 141 12.10 4.68 -11.02
N LEU A 142 13.04 3.83 -10.59
CA LEU A 142 13.87 3.03 -11.49
C LEU A 142 13.00 1.96 -12.17
N VAL A 143 13.02 1.93 -13.49
CA VAL A 143 12.32 0.95 -14.32
C VAL A 143 13.25 -0.13 -14.83
N GLU A 144 14.43 0.25 -15.30
CA GLU A 144 15.33 -0.70 -15.95
C GLU A 144 16.80 -0.34 -15.77
N HIS A 145 17.65 -1.38 -15.76
CA HIS A 145 19.10 -1.30 -15.76
C HIS A 145 19.66 -1.92 -17.04
N LEU A 146 20.14 -1.06 -17.93
CA LEU A 146 20.68 -1.43 -19.23
C LEU A 146 22.18 -1.71 -19.14
N THR A 147 22.59 -2.80 -19.78
CA THR A 147 23.99 -3.19 -19.97
C THR A 147 24.25 -3.57 -21.43
N ALA A 148 25.52 -3.52 -21.85
CA ALA A 148 25.92 -4.05 -23.15
C ALA A 148 25.82 -5.58 -23.16
N SER A 149 25.22 -6.14 -24.21
CA SER A 149 25.06 -7.60 -24.37
C SER A 149 26.38 -8.38 -24.44
N ASP A 150 27.44 -7.70 -24.84
CA ASP A 150 28.82 -8.15 -24.95
C ASP A 150 29.75 -7.37 -24.01
N GLY A 151 29.18 -6.67 -23.02
CA GLY A 151 29.93 -5.78 -22.14
C GLY A 151 31.04 -6.49 -21.37
N LEU A 152 32.23 -5.90 -21.39
CA LEU A 152 33.41 -6.31 -20.66
C LEU A 152 33.94 -5.18 -19.78
N ALA A 153 34.87 -5.53 -18.90
CA ALA A 153 35.55 -4.55 -18.06
C ALA A 153 36.22 -3.46 -18.91
N ARG A 154 36.01 -2.19 -18.54
CA ARG A 154 36.50 -0.95 -19.17
C ARG A 154 35.81 -0.54 -20.47
N ASP A 155 34.71 -1.17 -20.86
CA ASP A 155 33.94 -0.75 -22.03
C ASP A 155 33.21 0.58 -21.82
N ARG A 156 32.93 0.93 -20.56
CA ARG A 156 32.31 2.20 -20.14
C ARG A 156 30.99 2.45 -20.84
N PHE A 157 30.15 1.42 -20.93
CA PHE A 157 28.78 1.55 -21.38
C PHE A 157 28.04 2.64 -20.59
N GLY A 158 27.19 3.43 -21.26
CA GLY A 158 26.49 4.55 -20.65
C GLY A 158 27.32 5.83 -20.50
N ILE A 159 28.54 5.90 -21.05
CA ILE A 159 29.35 7.14 -21.06
C ILE A 159 28.68 8.29 -21.82
N SER A 160 27.75 7.96 -22.72
CA SER A 160 26.86 8.90 -23.40
C SER A 160 25.53 8.23 -23.62
N VAL A 161 24.43 8.94 -23.37
CA VAL A 161 23.07 8.42 -23.58
C VAL A 161 22.24 9.41 -24.38
N ALA A 162 21.28 8.89 -25.15
CA ALA A 162 20.24 9.67 -25.81
C ALA A 162 18.92 8.88 -25.75
N ILE A 163 17.80 9.59 -25.64
CA ILE A 163 16.47 9.00 -25.68
C ILE A 163 15.55 9.83 -26.58
N SER A 164 14.66 9.17 -27.30
CA SER A 164 13.55 9.80 -28.01
C SER A 164 12.35 8.85 -28.00
N GLY A 165 11.27 9.23 -27.32
CA GLY A 165 10.14 8.32 -27.09
C GLY A 165 10.59 7.10 -26.29
N GLY A 166 10.34 5.90 -26.81
CA GLY A 166 10.77 4.63 -26.21
C GLY A 166 12.18 4.17 -26.62
N SER A 167 12.85 4.87 -27.53
CA SER A 167 14.15 4.43 -28.06
C SER A 167 15.30 5.05 -27.29
N VAL A 168 16.18 4.23 -26.73
CA VAL A 168 17.37 4.63 -25.99
C VAL A 168 18.63 4.21 -26.75
N VAL A 169 19.61 5.10 -26.85
CA VAL A 169 20.94 4.75 -27.35
C VAL A 169 21.99 5.04 -26.28
N ALA A 170 22.83 4.06 -25.99
CA ALA A 170 23.94 4.17 -25.05
C ALA A 170 25.27 3.88 -25.74
N GLY A 171 26.25 4.76 -25.52
CA GLY A 171 27.61 4.60 -26.03
C GLY A 171 28.49 3.83 -25.05
N ALA A 172 29.43 3.05 -25.58
CA ALA A 172 30.51 2.40 -24.83
C ALA A 172 31.81 2.62 -25.58
N ASN A 173 32.64 3.56 -25.10
CA ASN A 173 33.82 4.00 -25.85
C ASN A 173 35.05 3.08 -25.67
N GLY A 174 34.99 2.13 -24.73
CA GLY A 174 36.07 1.21 -24.41
C GLY A 174 36.02 -0.11 -25.17
N VAL A 175 34.89 -0.44 -25.80
CA VAL A 175 34.68 -1.69 -26.56
C VAL A 175 35.79 -1.87 -27.59
N ASP A 176 36.37 -3.07 -27.64
CA ASP A 176 37.53 -3.37 -28.47
C ASP A 176 37.36 -4.52 -29.49
N ASP A 177 36.12 -4.97 -29.71
CA ASP A 177 35.76 -6.02 -30.67
C ASP A 177 36.24 -5.75 -32.11
N ALA A 178 36.25 -4.49 -32.53
CA ALA A 178 36.74 -4.06 -33.85
C ALA A 178 38.16 -3.44 -33.79
N GLY A 179 38.89 -3.67 -32.71
CA GLY A 179 40.22 -3.10 -32.42
C GLY A 179 40.22 -2.23 -31.15
N PHE A 180 41.41 -1.93 -30.63
CA PHE A 180 41.58 -1.23 -29.34
C PHE A 180 40.73 0.04 -29.22
N ALA A 181 39.79 0.04 -28.28
CA ALA A 181 38.86 1.15 -28.01
C ALA A 181 38.18 1.69 -29.29
N SER A 182 37.78 0.77 -30.17
CA SER A 182 37.01 1.10 -31.38
C SER A 182 35.63 1.67 -31.02
N GLY A 183 35.11 1.31 -29.86
CA GLY A 183 33.86 1.78 -29.30
C GLY A 183 32.64 1.17 -29.99
N ALA A 184 31.51 1.16 -29.27
CA ALA A 184 30.22 0.73 -29.79
C ALA A 184 29.10 1.65 -29.30
N ALA A 185 27.96 1.57 -29.98
CA ALA A 185 26.71 2.17 -29.56
C ALA A 185 25.63 1.09 -29.60
N TYR A 186 24.85 1.02 -28.53
CA TYR A 186 23.80 0.04 -28.34
C TYR A 186 22.48 0.76 -28.37
N ALA A 187 21.54 0.25 -29.15
CA ALA A 187 20.18 0.76 -29.22
C ALA A 187 19.25 -0.21 -28.48
N PHE A 188 18.43 0.34 -27.61
CA PHE A 188 17.39 -0.33 -26.87
C PHE A 188 16.06 0.30 -27.27
N GLU A 189 15.06 -0.53 -27.46
CA GLU A 189 13.70 -0.08 -27.65
C GLU A 189 12.93 -0.50 -26.42
N ARG A 190 12.16 0.42 -25.85
CA ARG A 190 11.12 0.07 -24.89
C ARG A 190 10.21 -0.92 -25.61
N SER A 191 10.09 -2.13 -25.05
CA SER A 191 9.11 -3.10 -25.54
C SER A 191 7.79 -2.36 -25.59
N CYS A 192 7.20 -2.28 -26.79
CA CYS A 192 5.85 -1.77 -26.88
C CYS A 192 5.03 -2.81 -26.14
N VAL A 193 4.39 -2.42 -25.04
CA VAL A 193 3.40 -3.27 -24.39
C VAL A 193 2.29 -3.46 -25.42
N VAL A 194 2.32 -4.60 -26.11
CA VAL A 194 1.40 -4.93 -27.19
C VAL A 194 0.50 -6.01 -26.66
N CYS A 195 -0.68 -5.57 -26.24
CA CYS A 195 -1.70 -6.50 -25.86
C CYS A 195 -1.98 -7.49 -27.01
N GLY A 196 -1.85 -8.79 -26.72
CA GLY A 196 -2.12 -9.86 -27.66
C GLY A 196 -0.88 -10.44 -28.34
N ASP A 197 0.33 -10.21 -27.81
CA ASP A 197 1.56 -10.84 -28.30
C ASP A 197 1.99 -12.10 -27.51
N GLY A 198 1.36 -12.31 -26.35
CA GLY A 198 1.51 -13.47 -25.48
C GLY A 198 2.66 -13.34 -24.49
N LEU A 199 3.13 -12.12 -24.25
CA LEU A 199 4.10 -11.79 -23.22
C LEU A 199 3.37 -11.01 -22.12
N GLY A 200 3.40 -11.49 -20.87
CA GLY A 200 2.86 -10.72 -19.75
C GLY A 200 3.79 -9.55 -19.40
N GLU A 201 3.58 -8.39 -20.03
CA GLU A 201 4.40 -7.19 -19.86
C GLU A 201 3.67 -6.17 -18.97
N THR A 202 4.35 -5.52 -18.03
CA THR A 202 3.69 -4.48 -17.23
C THR A 202 3.44 -3.23 -18.08
N PRO A 203 2.23 -2.62 -18.08
CA PRO A 203 1.16 -2.72 -17.08
C PRO A 203 -0.02 -3.67 -17.41
N GLU A 204 0.15 -4.67 -18.28
CA GLU A 204 -0.91 -5.65 -18.56
C GLU A 204 -1.23 -6.48 -17.32
N GLU A 205 -2.52 -6.79 -17.13
CA GLU A 205 -2.96 -7.69 -16.07
C GLU A 205 -2.91 -9.16 -16.53
N CYS A 206 -3.02 -9.38 -17.85
CA CYS A 206 -2.88 -10.65 -18.54
C CYS A 206 -2.45 -10.42 -20.00
N ASP A 207 -1.91 -11.46 -20.64
CA ASP A 207 -1.81 -11.51 -22.10
C ASP A 207 -1.76 -12.97 -22.59
N ASP A 208 -2.89 -13.45 -23.12
CA ASP A 208 -3.01 -14.77 -23.75
C ASP A 208 -2.63 -14.74 -25.24
N GLY A 209 -2.08 -13.62 -25.71
CA GLY A 209 -1.64 -13.43 -27.08
C GLY A 209 -2.81 -13.37 -28.06
N ALA A 210 -2.69 -14.13 -29.15
CA ALA A 210 -3.78 -14.27 -30.13
C ALA A 210 -5.06 -14.91 -29.56
N ALA A 211 -5.05 -15.37 -28.30
CA ALA A 211 -6.23 -15.89 -27.62
C ALA A 211 -7.01 -14.84 -26.82
N ASN A 212 -6.53 -13.59 -26.71
CA ASN A 212 -7.29 -12.49 -26.11
C ASN A 212 -8.62 -12.30 -26.85
N SER A 213 -9.70 -12.05 -26.11
CA SER A 213 -11.06 -12.04 -26.67
C SER A 213 -12.08 -11.36 -25.75
N ASP A 214 -12.81 -10.38 -26.28
CA ASP A 214 -13.94 -9.73 -25.60
C ASP A 214 -15.27 -10.49 -25.80
N LEU A 215 -15.19 -11.78 -26.17
CA LEU A 215 -16.36 -12.62 -26.51
C LEU A 215 -16.26 -14.04 -25.95
N LEU A 216 -15.11 -14.42 -25.40
CA LEU A 216 -14.88 -15.79 -24.92
C LEU A 216 -14.75 -15.74 -23.40
N PRO A 217 -15.46 -16.60 -22.66
CA PRO A 217 -15.32 -16.69 -21.22
C PRO A 217 -13.88 -17.01 -20.81
N ASP A 218 -13.45 -16.40 -19.71
CA ASP A 218 -12.16 -16.53 -19.03
C ASP A 218 -10.94 -16.12 -19.88
N ALA A 219 -11.16 -15.48 -21.03
CA ALA A 219 -10.09 -14.97 -21.87
C ALA A 219 -9.65 -13.59 -21.39
N CYS A 220 -8.34 -13.32 -21.47
CA CYS A 220 -7.84 -11.96 -21.35
C CYS A 220 -8.53 -11.02 -22.34
N ARG A 221 -8.94 -9.82 -21.91
CA ARG A 221 -9.60 -8.85 -22.78
C ARG A 221 -8.64 -8.27 -23.80
N THR A 222 -9.14 -7.73 -24.91
CA THR A 222 -8.29 -7.24 -26.01
C THR A 222 -7.55 -5.94 -25.66
N ASP A 223 -7.82 -5.37 -24.50
CA ASP A 223 -7.08 -4.28 -23.84
C ASP A 223 -6.19 -4.78 -22.68
N CYS A 224 -6.05 -6.09 -22.51
CA CYS A 224 -5.18 -6.77 -21.54
C CYS A 224 -5.51 -6.52 -20.07
N THR A 225 -6.79 -6.26 -19.81
CA THR A 225 -7.37 -6.42 -18.49
C THR A 225 -7.83 -7.85 -18.29
N LEU A 226 -7.83 -8.29 -17.03
CA LEU A 226 -8.45 -9.55 -16.68
C LEU A 226 -9.97 -9.52 -16.98
N PRO A 227 -10.59 -10.70 -17.18
CA PRO A 227 -12.04 -10.82 -17.20
C PRO A 227 -12.66 -10.20 -15.94
N THR A 228 -13.66 -9.32 -16.11
CA THR A 228 -14.30 -8.61 -15.00
C THR A 228 -15.78 -8.38 -15.24
N CYS A 229 -16.54 -8.42 -14.15
CA CYS A 229 -17.94 -8.03 -14.15
C CYS A 229 -18.20 -6.67 -14.84
N GLY A 230 -19.16 -6.66 -15.76
CA GLY A 230 -19.59 -5.50 -16.52
C GLY A 230 -18.88 -5.33 -17.86
N ASP A 231 -18.33 -6.39 -18.45
CA ASP A 231 -17.59 -6.34 -19.72
C ASP A 231 -18.26 -7.07 -20.91
N LEU A 232 -19.54 -7.44 -20.74
CA LEU A 232 -20.43 -8.17 -21.67
C LEU A 232 -20.19 -9.67 -21.81
N VAL A 233 -19.25 -10.26 -21.06
CA VAL A 233 -18.94 -11.68 -21.17
C VAL A 233 -19.07 -12.33 -19.80
N VAL A 234 -20.02 -13.26 -19.69
CA VAL A 234 -20.18 -14.05 -18.46
C VAL A 234 -19.00 -15.01 -18.29
N ASP A 235 -18.11 -14.70 -17.35
CA ASP A 235 -16.92 -15.49 -17.03
C ASP A 235 -17.17 -16.53 -15.93
N THR A 236 -16.18 -17.38 -15.66
CA THR A 236 -16.28 -18.39 -14.60
C THR A 236 -16.41 -17.71 -13.23
N GLY A 237 -17.57 -17.90 -12.62
CA GLY A 237 -17.90 -17.33 -11.31
C GLY A 237 -18.99 -16.27 -11.38
N GLU A 238 -19.33 -15.80 -12.58
CA GLU A 238 -20.41 -14.85 -12.82
C GLU A 238 -21.70 -15.59 -13.20
N GLU A 239 -22.83 -15.12 -12.69
CA GLU A 239 -24.16 -15.61 -13.08
C GLU A 239 -24.74 -14.80 -14.24
N CYS A 240 -24.34 -13.54 -14.37
CA CYS A 240 -24.74 -12.60 -15.39
C CYS A 240 -23.62 -11.59 -15.68
N ASP A 241 -23.73 -10.87 -16.80
CA ASP A 241 -22.95 -9.67 -17.13
C ASP A 241 -23.78 -8.82 -18.11
N ASP A 242 -23.90 -7.52 -17.87
CA ASP A 242 -24.67 -6.59 -18.72
C ASP A 242 -23.94 -5.31 -19.13
N ALA A 243 -22.61 -5.35 -19.25
CA ALA A 243 -21.74 -4.24 -19.67
C ALA A 243 -21.56 -3.10 -18.66
N ASN A 244 -22.01 -3.27 -17.41
CA ASN A 244 -21.90 -2.22 -16.42
C ASN A 244 -21.86 -2.77 -14.99
N LEU A 245 -21.66 -1.87 -14.02
CA LEU A 245 -21.60 -2.20 -12.58
C LEU A 245 -22.73 -1.49 -11.80
N THR A 246 -23.84 -1.19 -12.46
CA THR A 246 -24.99 -0.51 -11.84
C THR A 246 -25.92 -1.56 -11.28
N ASP A 247 -26.10 -1.57 -9.97
CA ASP A 247 -27.05 -2.49 -9.36
C ASP A 247 -28.50 -2.15 -9.78
N ASN A 248 -29.38 -3.16 -9.79
CA ASN A 248 -30.83 -3.06 -10.05
C ASN A 248 -31.28 -2.81 -11.50
N ASP A 249 -30.48 -3.15 -12.50
CA ASP A 249 -30.88 -3.12 -13.92
C ASP A 249 -30.95 -4.52 -14.57
N GLY A 250 -30.62 -5.56 -13.81
CA GLY A 250 -30.72 -6.96 -14.20
C GLY A 250 -29.49 -7.77 -13.85
N CYS A 251 -28.32 -7.14 -13.74
CA CYS A 251 -27.09 -7.75 -13.25
C CYS A 251 -26.37 -6.80 -12.30
N ASP A 252 -26.18 -7.22 -11.05
CA ASP A 252 -25.59 -6.35 -10.04
C ASP A 252 -24.05 -6.35 -10.12
N SER A 253 -23.41 -5.38 -9.43
CA SER A 253 -21.95 -5.17 -9.46
C SER A 253 -21.10 -6.35 -8.95
N ASN A 254 -21.73 -7.36 -8.34
CA ASN A 254 -21.10 -8.62 -7.95
C ASN A 254 -21.32 -9.76 -8.97
N CYS A 255 -21.86 -9.45 -10.15
CA CYS A 255 -22.17 -10.36 -11.25
C CYS A 255 -23.15 -11.48 -10.89
N THR A 256 -24.12 -11.15 -10.05
CA THR A 256 -25.28 -11.98 -9.77
C THR A 256 -26.54 -11.29 -10.26
N PHE A 257 -27.55 -12.06 -10.65
CA PHE A 257 -28.81 -11.47 -11.08
C PHE A 257 -29.40 -10.63 -9.96
N THR A 258 -29.98 -9.47 -10.31
CA THR A 258 -30.71 -8.63 -9.36
C THR A 258 -31.85 -9.43 -8.72
N ALA A 259 -31.64 -9.88 -7.49
CA ALA A 259 -32.58 -10.70 -6.74
C ALA A 259 -32.20 -10.79 -5.27
N CYS A 260 -33.21 -11.02 -4.44
CA CYS A 260 -33.03 -11.22 -3.03
C CYS A 260 -32.12 -12.41 -2.70
N GLY A 261 -31.13 -12.17 -1.85
CA GLY A 261 -30.17 -13.13 -1.34
C GLY A 261 -28.92 -13.24 -2.20
N ASN A 262 -28.61 -12.23 -3.01
CA ASN A 262 -27.45 -12.21 -3.89
C ASN A 262 -26.27 -11.44 -3.27
N GLY A 263 -26.46 -10.83 -2.11
CA GLY A 263 -25.47 -10.07 -1.34
C GLY A 263 -25.41 -8.58 -1.67
N VAL A 264 -26.27 -8.06 -2.55
CA VAL A 264 -26.33 -6.64 -2.96
C VAL A 264 -27.71 -6.08 -2.63
N VAL A 265 -27.76 -5.05 -1.80
CA VAL A 265 -29.04 -4.41 -1.42
C VAL A 265 -29.49 -3.45 -2.53
N THR A 266 -30.51 -3.84 -3.29
CA THR A 266 -31.05 -3.08 -4.43
C THR A 266 -32.52 -2.72 -4.25
N ALA A 267 -33.00 -1.57 -4.76
CA ALA A 267 -34.41 -1.21 -4.56
C ALA A 267 -35.37 -2.13 -5.35
N PRO A 268 -36.33 -2.84 -4.72
CA PRO A 268 -37.07 -2.45 -3.51
C PRO A 268 -36.68 -3.19 -2.22
N GLU A 269 -35.54 -3.87 -2.19
CA GLU A 269 -35.02 -4.61 -1.05
C GLU A 269 -34.69 -3.67 0.12
N GLU A 270 -35.00 -4.12 1.34
CA GLU A 270 -34.66 -3.43 2.59
C GLU A 270 -33.40 -4.03 3.25
N CYS A 271 -33.04 -5.26 2.86
CA CYS A 271 -31.86 -6.01 3.29
C CYS A 271 -31.45 -7.01 2.20
N ASP A 272 -30.25 -7.56 2.32
CA ASP A 272 -29.78 -8.76 1.61
C ASP A 272 -28.62 -9.36 2.42
N ASP A 273 -28.75 -10.61 2.87
CA ASP A 273 -27.74 -11.32 3.67
C ASP A 273 -27.04 -12.45 2.88
N GLY A 274 -27.13 -12.40 1.55
CA GLY A 274 -26.48 -13.32 0.64
C GLY A 274 -27.16 -14.69 0.54
N ASN A 275 -28.39 -14.82 1.06
CA ASN A 275 -29.22 -15.99 0.81
C ASN A 275 -30.74 -15.67 0.97
N ALA A 276 -31.60 -16.66 0.75
CA ALA A 276 -33.07 -16.50 0.86
C ALA A 276 -33.67 -17.40 1.95
N VAL A 277 -32.90 -17.71 3.00
CA VAL A 277 -33.37 -18.50 4.14
C VAL A 277 -34.08 -17.55 5.10
N PRO A 278 -35.37 -17.72 5.38
CA PRO A 278 -35.99 -16.94 6.44
C PRO A 278 -35.40 -17.33 7.79
N GLY A 279 -35.12 -16.37 8.65
CA GLY A 279 -34.69 -16.60 10.03
C GLY A 279 -33.27 -16.14 10.37
N ASP A 280 -32.51 -15.58 9.45
CA ASP A 280 -31.09 -15.23 9.64
C ASP A 280 -30.72 -13.76 9.37
N GLY A 281 -31.70 -12.92 9.02
CA GLY A 281 -31.50 -11.47 8.93
C GLY A 281 -32.40 -10.82 7.88
N CYS A 282 -32.65 -11.52 6.77
CA CYS A 282 -33.44 -11.04 5.65
C CYS A 282 -34.44 -12.11 5.20
N ASP A 283 -35.71 -11.72 4.97
CA ASP A 283 -36.71 -12.70 4.56
C ASP A 283 -36.59 -13.04 3.06
N VAL A 284 -37.33 -14.06 2.62
CA VAL A 284 -37.40 -14.47 1.20
C VAL A 284 -37.90 -13.39 0.23
N SER A 285 -38.43 -12.26 0.73
CA SER A 285 -38.89 -11.10 -0.03
C SER A 285 -37.95 -9.89 0.14
N CYS A 286 -36.79 -10.08 0.76
CA CYS A 286 -35.81 -9.07 1.13
C CYS A 286 -36.38 -7.91 1.94
N LEU A 287 -37.31 -8.24 2.82
CA LEU A 287 -37.73 -7.37 3.90
C LEU A 287 -36.95 -7.75 5.15
N LEU A 288 -36.59 -6.72 5.91
CA LEU A 288 -35.80 -6.91 7.12
C LEU A 288 -36.60 -7.74 8.12
N GLU A 289 -36.03 -8.88 8.52
CA GLU A 289 -36.67 -9.74 9.51
C GLU A 289 -36.47 -9.13 10.90
N CYS A 290 -37.55 -8.55 11.42
CA CYS A 290 -37.58 -8.10 12.79
C CYS A 290 -37.85 -9.32 13.69
N PHE A 291 -36.80 -9.96 14.20
CA PHE A 291 -36.93 -10.96 15.27
C PHE A 291 -37.43 -10.28 16.54
N ASP A 292 -38.70 -10.55 16.88
CA ASP A 292 -39.14 -10.56 18.27
C ASP A 292 -38.94 -11.99 18.77
N ASN A 293 -37.94 -12.22 19.62
CA ASN A 293 -37.65 -13.54 20.17
C ASN A 293 -38.69 -13.98 21.24
N ASP A 294 -39.82 -13.28 21.37
CA ASP A 294 -40.91 -13.66 22.27
C ASP A 294 -41.91 -14.68 21.69
N GLY A 295 -41.82 -14.97 20.38
CA GLY A 295 -42.61 -16.00 19.71
C GLY A 295 -44.12 -15.73 19.66
N ASP A 296 -44.58 -14.47 19.79
CA ASP A 296 -46.01 -14.13 19.78
C ASP A 296 -46.52 -13.53 18.46
N GLY A 297 -45.60 -13.15 17.57
CA GLY A 297 -45.90 -12.74 16.19
C GLY A 297 -46.40 -11.30 16.03
N PHE A 298 -46.18 -10.38 16.98
CA PHE A 298 -46.46 -8.95 16.79
C PHE A 298 -45.42 -8.02 17.43
N GLY A 299 -44.38 -7.63 16.67
CA GLY A 299 -43.52 -6.52 17.06
C GLY A 299 -44.28 -5.19 17.19
N ALA A 300 -44.09 -4.47 18.30
CA ALA A 300 -44.75 -3.20 18.56
C ALA A 300 -44.29 -2.08 17.58
N PRO A 301 -45.10 -1.02 17.34
CA PRO A 301 -44.72 0.06 16.42
C PRO A 301 -43.52 0.84 16.97
N GLY A 302 -42.35 0.73 16.31
CA GLY A 302 -41.16 1.55 16.58
C GLY A 302 -39.91 0.80 17.06
N THR A 303 -39.88 -0.53 17.04
CA THR A 303 -38.66 -1.30 17.32
C THR A 303 -37.64 -1.10 16.19
N GLN A 304 -36.41 -0.70 16.51
CA GLN A 304 -35.35 -0.58 15.50
C GLN A 304 -34.90 -1.98 15.10
N CYS A 305 -35.25 -2.39 13.88
CA CYS A 305 -34.76 -3.62 13.30
C CYS A 305 -33.30 -3.39 12.92
N THR A 306 -32.38 -3.91 13.74
CA THR A 306 -30.94 -3.89 13.44
C THR A 306 -30.60 -5.29 12.97
N GLY A 307 -30.36 -5.46 11.67
CA GLY A 307 -29.91 -6.70 11.04
C GLY A 307 -28.53 -7.11 11.54
N GLY A 308 -28.47 -7.60 12.76
CA GLY A 308 -27.27 -8.04 13.41
C GLY A 308 -27.63 -8.98 14.53
N VAL A 309 -26.89 -10.08 14.60
CA VAL A 309 -26.72 -10.93 15.78
C VAL A 309 -26.27 -10.08 16.98
N GLY A 310 -27.21 -9.34 17.58
CA GLY A 310 -27.04 -8.71 18.87
C GLY A 310 -27.15 -9.76 19.98
N PRO A 311 -26.38 -9.66 21.07
CA PRO A 311 -26.46 -10.63 22.15
C PRO A 311 -27.83 -10.57 22.82
N ASP A 312 -28.59 -11.66 22.67
CA ASP A 312 -29.81 -11.93 23.44
C ASP A 312 -29.42 -12.19 24.91
N CYS A 313 -30.06 -11.47 25.84
CA CYS A 313 -29.91 -11.67 27.29
C CYS A 313 -31.06 -12.53 27.87
N ASP A 314 -31.79 -13.35 27.09
CA ASP A 314 -32.90 -14.14 27.63
C ASP A 314 -32.56 -15.61 27.97
N ASP A 315 -33.19 -16.11 29.04
CA ASP A 315 -32.79 -17.30 29.81
C ASP A 315 -33.32 -18.65 29.29
N GLY A 316 -33.55 -18.75 27.98
CA GLY A 316 -34.37 -19.81 27.37
C GLY A 316 -33.64 -21.03 26.81
N ASP A 317 -32.40 -20.92 26.37
CA ASP A 317 -31.73 -21.99 25.62
C ASP A 317 -30.40 -22.44 26.21
N ASN A 318 -30.32 -23.75 26.46
CA ASN A 318 -29.20 -24.40 27.13
C ASN A 318 -27.97 -24.58 26.22
N LEU A 319 -27.79 -23.73 25.19
CA LEU A 319 -26.84 -23.99 24.11
C LEU A 319 -26.04 -22.80 23.55
N ILE A 320 -25.98 -21.66 24.24
CA ILE A 320 -25.08 -20.56 23.82
C ILE A 320 -24.01 -20.33 24.90
N TRP A 321 -22.94 -21.13 24.83
CA TRP A 321 -21.66 -20.77 25.44
C TRP A 321 -20.59 -20.86 24.35
N GLY A 322 -20.57 -19.87 23.46
CA GLY A 322 -19.39 -19.61 22.64
C GLY A 322 -18.22 -19.28 23.55
N THR A 323 -17.05 -19.85 23.25
CA THR A 323 -15.78 -19.48 23.86
C THR A 323 -15.60 -17.96 23.81
N PRO A 324 -15.16 -17.28 24.89
CA PRO A 324 -14.82 -15.86 24.81
C PRO A 324 -13.77 -15.67 23.71
N GLY A 325 -14.05 -14.79 22.74
CA GLY A 325 -13.05 -14.38 21.76
C GLY A 325 -11.87 -13.70 22.46
N GLU A 326 -10.65 -13.99 22.01
CA GLU A 326 -9.45 -13.29 22.46
C GLU A 326 -9.48 -11.83 21.97
N ALA A 327 -9.67 -10.87 22.88
CA ALA A 327 -9.45 -9.47 22.56
C ALA A 327 -7.93 -9.22 22.50
N MET A 328 -7.40 -8.95 21.30
CA MET A 328 -6.01 -8.60 21.06
C MET A 328 -5.88 -7.09 20.78
N ASN A 329 -4.74 -6.49 21.13
CA ASN A 329 -4.39 -5.07 20.88
C ASN A 329 -5.19 -4.01 21.65
N LEU A 330 -5.50 -4.26 22.93
CA LEU A 330 -5.96 -3.20 23.82
C LEU A 330 -4.84 -2.14 23.98
N THR A 331 -5.19 -0.86 23.82
CA THR A 331 -4.26 0.27 23.96
C THR A 331 -4.67 1.14 25.14
N PHE A 332 -3.70 1.50 25.98
CA PHE A 332 -3.94 2.40 27.12
C PHE A 332 -4.21 3.82 26.61
N THR A 333 -5.34 4.40 26.97
CA THR A 333 -5.62 5.81 26.73
C THR A 333 -5.02 6.71 27.82
N ASP A 334 -4.79 6.15 29.01
CA ASP A 334 -4.06 6.82 30.08
C ASP A 334 -3.28 5.80 30.93
N VAL A 335 -1.95 5.82 30.81
CA VAL A 335 -1.01 4.96 31.55
C VAL A 335 -0.94 5.28 33.05
N SER A 336 -1.38 6.45 33.48
CA SER A 336 -1.37 6.83 34.91
C SER A 336 -2.61 6.34 35.67
N SER A 337 -3.70 6.06 34.96
CA SER A 337 -4.95 5.53 35.53
C SER A 337 -5.31 4.13 35.02
N MET A 338 -4.47 3.54 34.14
CA MET A 338 -4.71 2.26 33.46
C MET A 338 -6.11 2.20 32.81
N LYS A 339 -6.54 3.31 32.21
CA LYS A 339 -7.82 3.40 31.50
C LYS A 339 -7.64 2.97 30.05
N TRP A 340 -8.60 2.21 29.53
CA TRP A 340 -8.63 1.69 28.17
C TRP A 340 -9.82 2.30 27.42
N ASP A 341 -9.69 2.46 26.09
CA ASP A 341 -10.87 2.59 25.24
C ASP A 341 -11.51 1.21 25.10
N SER A 342 -12.81 1.09 25.40
CA SER A 342 -13.56 -0.15 25.15
C SER A 342 -13.66 -0.38 23.64
N PRO A 343 -13.33 -1.57 23.12
CA PRO A 343 -13.65 -1.90 21.74
C PRO A 343 -15.15 -1.72 21.51
N SER A 344 -15.53 -1.05 20.42
CA SER A 344 -16.93 -0.92 19.98
C SER A 344 -17.63 -2.28 19.86
N ASP A 345 -16.84 -3.33 19.65
CA ASP A 345 -17.29 -4.68 19.33
C ASP A 345 -17.77 -5.46 20.56
N LEU A 346 -17.61 -4.92 21.78
CA LEU A 346 -18.11 -5.54 23.02
C LEU A 346 -19.53 -5.10 23.43
N GLY A 347 -20.18 -4.24 22.64
CA GLY A 347 -21.64 -4.10 22.61
C GLY A 347 -22.33 -3.69 23.92
N GLY A 348 -21.65 -3.02 24.85
CA GLY A 348 -22.26 -2.61 26.12
C GLY A 348 -21.40 -1.68 26.97
N THR A 349 -22.03 -1.02 27.97
CA THR A 349 -21.29 -0.29 29.00
C THR A 349 -20.63 -1.31 29.93
N VAL A 350 -19.32 -1.53 29.79
CA VAL A 350 -18.54 -2.47 30.61
C VAL A 350 -18.55 -2.01 32.08
N VAL A 351 -18.92 -2.89 33.02
CA VAL A 351 -19.18 -2.47 34.42
C VAL A 351 -18.13 -2.94 35.43
N ALA A 352 -17.34 -3.98 35.13
CA ALA A 352 -16.22 -4.37 35.99
C ALA A 352 -15.17 -5.15 35.21
N TYR A 353 -13.91 -4.95 35.61
CA TYR A 353 -12.79 -5.78 35.17
C TYR A 353 -11.97 -6.28 36.35
N ASP A 354 -11.48 -7.51 36.25
CA ASP A 354 -10.36 -8.02 37.05
C ASP A 354 -9.14 -8.15 36.12
N VAL A 355 -7.99 -7.67 36.58
CA VAL A 355 -6.74 -7.65 35.79
C VAL A 355 -5.68 -8.40 36.58
N LEU A 356 -5.23 -9.53 36.02
CA LEU A 356 -4.05 -10.24 36.51
C LEU A 356 -2.89 -9.94 35.56
N HIS A 357 -1.69 -9.68 36.10
CA HIS A 357 -0.50 -9.45 35.30
C HIS A 357 0.70 -10.30 35.74
N SER A 358 1.53 -10.72 34.79
CA SER A 358 2.80 -11.39 35.06
C SER A 358 3.89 -10.96 34.06
N PRO A 359 5.17 -10.87 34.49
CA PRO A 359 6.30 -10.69 33.59
C PRO A 359 6.64 -11.94 32.77
N LEU A 360 6.02 -13.10 33.04
CA LEU A 360 6.28 -14.36 32.35
C LEU A 360 5.01 -14.89 31.66
N VAL A 361 5.04 -14.96 30.32
CA VAL A 361 3.92 -15.52 29.51
C VAL A 361 3.58 -16.97 29.86
N LEU A 362 4.55 -17.71 30.42
CA LEU A 362 4.40 -19.11 30.83
C LEU A 362 3.49 -19.28 32.05
N ASP A 363 3.29 -18.24 32.86
CA ASP A 363 2.35 -18.28 33.97
C ASP A 363 0.90 -18.40 33.49
N PHE A 364 0.65 -18.10 32.21
CA PHE A 364 -0.64 -18.25 31.55
C PHE A 364 -0.72 -19.46 30.59
N ARG A 365 0.36 -20.26 30.43
CA ARG A 365 0.36 -21.49 29.61
C ARG A 365 0.47 -22.75 30.48
N VAL A 366 -0.52 -23.64 30.41
CA VAL A 366 -0.49 -24.93 31.11
C VAL A 366 0.05 -26.04 30.19
N PRO A 367 1.15 -26.78 30.53
CA PRO A 367 1.78 -27.71 29.59
C PRO A 367 1.13 -29.09 29.46
N THR A 368 0.20 -29.49 30.35
CA THR A 368 -0.42 -30.83 30.31
C THR A 368 -1.86 -30.80 30.83
N ALA A 369 -2.74 -31.57 30.18
CA ALA A 369 -4.18 -31.59 30.40
C ALA A 369 -4.57 -32.00 31.83
N LEU A 370 -4.86 -31.02 32.69
CA LEU A 370 -5.67 -31.12 33.92
C LEU A 370 -6.01 -29.70 34.39
N CYS A 371 -7.30 -29.37 34.46
CA CYS A 371 -7.81 -28.06 34.86
C CYS A 371 -7.43 -27.70 36.30
N VAL A 372 -7.11 -26.43 36.55
CA VAL A 372 -7.08 -25.85 37.92
C VAL A 372 -8.41 -25.15 38.14
N GLU A 373 -9.17 -25.55 39.16
CA GLU A 373 -10.31 -24.78 39.67
C GLU A 373 -9.94 -24.18 41.03
N SER A 374 -9.95 -22.85 41.15
CA SER A 374 -9.96 -22.17 42.46
C SER A 374 -11.41 -21.99 42.91
N ASN A 375 -11.91 -22.92 43.74
CA ASN A 375 -13.27 -22.92 44.25
C ASN A 375 -13.41 -22.23 45.62
N ASP A 376 -12.55 -21.28 46.01
CA ASP A 376 -12.62 -20.65 47.33
C ASP A 376 -13.07 -19.18 47.38
N GLY A 377 -13.41 -18.57 46.23
CA GLY A 377 -14.14 -17.29 46.24
C GLY A 377 -13.40 -16.15 46.95
N SER A 378 -12.07 -16.21 47.00
CA SER A 378 -11.24 -15.18 47.61
C SER A 378 -10.30 -14.56 46.59
N ASP A 379 -10.82 -13.86 45.58
CA ASP A 379 -9.99 -12.87 44.88
C ASP A 379 -10.78 -11.76 44.18
N THR A 380 -11.77 -11.17 44.84
CA THR A 380 -12.56 -10.08 44.25
C THR A 380 -12.01 -8.68 44.52
N THR A 381 -10.71 -8.50 44.82
CA THR A 381 -10.13 -7.14 44.97
C THR A 381 -8.63 -7.03 44.66
N ALA A 382 -8.08 -7.81 43.73
CA ALA A 382 -6.69 -7.62 43.30
C ALA A 382 -6.59 -6.62 42.13
N THR A 383 -7.06 -5.38 42.31
CA THR A 383 -6.59 -4.28 41.46
C THR A 383 -5.18 -3.94 41.90
N ASP A 384 -4.17 -4.55 41.28
CA ASP A 384 -2.79 -4.10 41.44
C ASP A 384 -2.61 -2.75 40.73
N THR A 385 -2.50 -1.68 41.52
CA THR A 385 -2.34 -0.31 41.04
C THR A 385 -0.87 0.09 40.86
N THR A 386 0.06 -0.86 40.87
CA THR A 386 1.49 -0.55 40.75
C THR A 386 1.84 -0.22 39.29
N ILE A 387 2.48 0.94 39.10
CA ILE A 387 2.99 1.37 37.79
C ILE A 387 4.27 0.58 37.51
N PRO A 388 4.39 -0.14 36.39
CA PRO A 388 5.60 -0.87 36.04
C PRO A 388 6.78 0.09 35.82
N ASP A 389 8.00 -0.33 36.15
CA ASP A 389 9.20 0.41 35.80
C ASP A 389 9.32 0.52 34.27
N ALA A 390 9.84 1.66 33.79
CA ALA A 390 10.02 1.92 32.36
C ALA A 390 10.81 0.78 31.67
N ASN A 391 10.35 0.33 30.51
CA ASN A 391 10.86 -0.79 29.70
C ASN A 391 10.61 -2.21 30.25
N THR A 392 9.66 -2.39 31.18
CA THR A 392 9.19 -3.73 31.59
C THR A 392 8.08 -4.22 30.67
N VAL A 393 8.18 -5.46 30.17
CA VAL A 393 7.11 -6.13 29.43
C VAL A 393 6.27 -6.97 30.40
N LEU A 394 4.96 -6.73 30.44
CA LEU A 394 3.99 -7.46 31.25
C LEU A 394 2.90 -8.07 30.36
N TYR A 395 2.43 -9.25 30.72
CA TYR A 395 1.29 -9.91 30.11
C TYR A 395 0.08 -9.76 31.02
N TYR A 396 -1.08 -9.43 30.45
CA TYR A 396 -2.32 -9.15 31.18
C TYR A 396 -3.39 -10.18 30.81
N LEU A 397 -4.15 -10.64 31.81
CA LEU A 397 -5.41 -11.36 31.63
C LEU A 397 -6.54 -10.48 32.16
N ILE A 398 -7.50 -10.15 31.29
CA ILE A 398 -8.58 -9.22 31.58
C ILE A 398 -9.90 -10.00 31.56
N ARG A 399 -10.64 -9.95 32.68
CA ARG A 399 -12.05 -10.35 32.73
C ARG A 399 -12.90 -9.11 32.46
N ALA A 400 -13.89 -9.20 31.59
CA ALA A 400 -14.91 -8.17 31.43
C ALA A 400 -16.29 -8.80 31.66
N GLU A 401 -17.12 -8.17 32.48
CA GLU A 401 -18.53 -8.53 32.62
C GLU A 401 -19.42 -7.41 32.06
N ASN A 402 -20.35 -7.78 31.17
CA ASN A 402 -21.41 -6.88 30.71
C ASN A 402 -22.52 -6.81 31.76
N ALA A 403 -23.05 -5.62 32.05
CA ALA A 403 -24.32 -5.50 32.75
C ALA A 403 -25.48 -5.63 31.76
N CYS A 404 -26.27 -6.71 31.87
CA CYS A 404 -27.68 -6.60 31.53
C CYS A 404 -28.36 -5.93 32.76
N PRO A 405 -29.07 -4.80 32.61
CA PRO A 405 -29.82 -4.20 33.71
C PRO A 405 -31.04 -5.07 34.03
N ASP A 406 -30.86 -6.03 34.93
CA ASP A 406 -31.95 -6.87 35.40
C ASP A 406 -32.94 -5.98 36.20
N THR A 407 -34.13 -5.73 35.65
CA THR A 407 -35.19 -5.03 36.37
C THR A 407 -35.76 -5.94 37.45
N GLY A 408 -35.02 -6.03 38.55
CA GLY A 408 -35.50 -6.52 39.83
C GLY A 408 -35.56 -8.04 39.96
N GLN A 409 -34.41 -8.69 40.12
CA GLN A 409 -34.13 -9.61 41.25
C GLN A 409 -32.74 -10.24 41.11
N GLY A 410 -31.72 -9.53 41.61
CA GLY A 410 -30.38 -10.09 41.81
C GLY A 410 -29.39 -9.01 42.20
N SER A 411 -28.61 -9.24 43.26
CA SER A 411 -27.41 -8.43 43.51
C SER A 411 -26.35 -8.77 42.48
N PRO A 412 -25.44 -7.84 42.14
CA PRO A 412 -24.31 -8.13 41.26
C PRO A 412 -23.56 -9.38 41.76
N GLY A 413 -23.40 -10.39 40.89
CA GLY A 413 -22.62 -11.60 41.16
C GLY A 413 -23.37 -12.87 41.58
N ASN A 414 -24.71 -12.86 41.74
CA ASN A 414 -25.48 -14.08 42.09
C ASN A 414 -26.70 -14.31 41.18
N ASP A 415 -27.08 -15.57 40.97
CA ASP A 415 -28.36 -15.92 40.34
C ASP A 415 -29.55 -15.70 41.29
N SER A 416 -30.78 -15.81 40.78
CA SER A 416 -32.02 -15.66 41.55
C SER A 416 -32.23 -16.73 42.64
N ARG A 417 -31.30 -17.69 42.77
CA ARG A 417 -31.27 -18.74 43.82
C ARG A 417 -30.07 -18.57 44.78
N GLY A 418 -29.34 -17.47 44.70
CA GLY A 418 -28.23 -17.14 45.61
C GLY A 418 -26.94 -17.93 45.37
N ARG A 419 -26.76 -18.51 44.17
CA ARG A 419 -25.48 -19.13 43.78
C ARG A 419 -24.60 -18.11 43.07
N LEU A 420 -23.30 -18.14 43.40
CA LEU A 420 -22.28 -17.34 42.73
C LEU A 420 -22.29 -17.65 41.24
N ARG A 421 -22.54 -16.61 40.43
CA ARG A 421 -22.41 -16.66 38.98
C ARG A 421 -20.91 -16.61 38.68
N THR A 422 -20.23 -17.75 38.67
CA THR A 422 -19.14 -18.06 37.72
C THR A 422 -18.44 -19.39 38.04
N ARG A 423 -18.09 -20.13 36.98
CA ARG A 423 -16.98 -21.09 36.96
C ARG A 423 -15.96 -20.58 35.94
N ILE A 424 -14.71 -20.43 36.34
CA ILE A 424 -13.62 -20.28 35.37
C ILE A 424 -13.15 -21.69 35.03
N ARG A 425 -13.28 -22.06 33.75
CA ARG A 425 -12.72 -23.32 33.24
C ARG A 425 -11.74 -22.98 32.13
N LEU A 426 -10.45 -22.96 32.46
CA LEU A 426 -9.39 -22.89 31.46
C LEU A 426 -9.24 -24.30 30.86
N CYS A 427 -9.74 -24.44 29.64
CA CYS A 427 -9.57 -25.58 28.75
C CYS A 427 -9.08 -25.03 27.40
N PRO A 428 -8.36 -25.84 26.59
CA PRO A 428 -7.81 -25.37 25.33
C PRO A 428 -8.87 -24.73 24.42
#